data_AF-A0A284RCN9-F1
#
_entry.id   AF-A0A284RCN9-F1
#
_cell.length_a   1.000
_cell.length_b   1.000
_cell.length_c   1.000
_cell.angle_alpha   90.00
_cell.angle_beta   90.00
_cell.angle_gamma   90.00
#
_symmetry.space_group_name_H-M   'P 1'
#
loop_
_entity.id
_entity.type
_entity.pdbx_description
1 polymer ?
#
loop_
_entity_poly.entity_id
_entity_poly.type
_entity_poly.pdbx_seq_one_letter_code
_entity_poly.pdbx_strand_id
1 'polypeptide(L)'
;MSGSSKLPTVPHLTSVLLESSKSFSETLKYLVKHLSDSGPSTALATITPLCRLAVQFEKATWLIMNEFHSLLSYARWTIRHAGAFDNDAFLQIANTCQLARKETVPSIEKYLDRIEMPLMTELRGSYGLETFLRFIKQIPGCWSVRIDLFDDIPEIISLLYSSCGAMMSCLDCVELYSRLLQTRFKDTEWVSLHRDRPDLIWCLDATGCSVEKSLPGLICHYNLETYPGHVATIDTWSTGRCIGSGVQALETLMYWKTSPVLWSIILNYEFPRFFSEASNDGVRYASARLLVVSCGKSEPIVVAQMQWNLE
;
A
#
# COMPACT_ATOMS: atom_id res chain seq x y z
N MET A 1 -4.38 8.98 39.44
CA MET A 1 -4.66 10.21 38.69
C MET A 1 -5.28 9.82 37.37
N SER A 2 -6.61 9.86 37.24
CA SER A 2 -7.30 9.59 35.98
C SER A 2 -7.26 10.88 35.16
N GLY A 3 -6.32 10.97 34.23
CA GLY A 3 -6.34 12.02 33.23
C GLY A 3 -7.59 11.83 32.38
N SER A 4 -8.53 12.77 32.46
CA SER A 4 -9.65 12.87 31.53
C SER A 4 -9.07 13.14 30.14
N SER A 5 -8.76 12.07 29.40
CA SER A 5 -8.53 12.17 27.97
C SER A 5 -9.88 12.51 27.35
N LYS A 6 -10.06 13.80 27.04
CA LYS A 6 -11.22 14.26 26.27
C LYS A 6 -11.29 13.44 24.99
N LEU A 7 -12.45 12.83 24.73
CA LEU A 7 -12.68 12.12 23.48
C LEU A 7 -12.46 13.06 22.29
N PRO A 8 -11.79 12.60 21.22
CA PRO A 8 -11.63 13.39 20.00
C PRO A 8 -12.99 13.71 19.38
N THR A 9 -13.13 14.90 18.81
CA THR A 9 -14.37 15.31 18.15
C THR A 9 -14.61 14.47 16.90
N VAL A 10 -15.89 14.25 16.52
CA VAL A 10 -16.22 13.49 15.31
C VAL A 10 -15.56 14.05 14.04
N PRO A 11 -15.50 15.38 13.81
CA PRO A 11 -14.78 15.92 12.65
C PRO A 11 -13.29 15.56 12.64
N HIS A 12 -12.63 15.61 13.80
CA HIS A 12 -11.23 15.21 13.91
C HIS A 12 -11.06 13.71 13.61
N LEU A 13 -11.93 12.86 14.18
CA LEU A 13 -11.94 11.42 13.90
C LEU A 13 -12.13 11.12 12.41
N THR A 14 -13.09 11.77 11.74
CA THR A 14 -13.31 11.58 10.31
C THR A 14 -12.11 12.02 9.48
N SER A 15 -11.42 13.10 9.88
CA SER A 15 -10.21 13.56 9.20
C SER A 15 -9.07 12.56 9.33
N VAL A 16 -8.77 12.11 10.56
CA VAL A 16 -7.70 11.14 10.82
C VAL A 16 -8.00 9.80 10.13
N LEU A 17 -9.25 9.35 10.18
CA LEU A 17 -9.68 8.12 9.51
C LEU A 17 -9.49 8.19 8.00
N LEU A 18 -9.88 9.31 7.37
CA LEU A 18 -9.68 9.53 5.93
C LEU A 18 -8.21 9.55 5.54
N GLU A 19 -7.39 10.30 6.28
CA GLU A 19 -5.95 10.39 6.01
C GLU A 19 -5.26 9.05 6.18
N SER A 20 -5.58 8.32 7.26
CA SER A 20 -5.02 7.00 7.52
C SER A 20 -5.49 5.96 6.49
N SER A 21 -6.77 5.98 6.12
CA SER A 21 -7.31 5.11 5.07
C SER A 21 -6.62 5.37 3.74
N LYS A 22 -6.45 6.64 3.36
CA LYS A 22 -5.76 7.02 2.13
C LYS A 22 -4.30 6.56 2.15
N SER A 23 -3.58 6.86 3.23
CA SER A 23 -2.18 6.44 3.43
C SER A 23 -2.04 4.92 3.31
N PHE A 24 -2.90 4.17 4.00
CA PHE A 24 -2.91 2.70 3.95
C PHE A 24 -3.08 2.18 2.52
N SER A 25 -4.10 2.67 1.82
CA SER A 25 -4.40 2.20 0.47
C SER A 25 -3.38 2.64 -0.58
N GLU A 26 -2.86 3.87 -0.50
CA GLU A 26 -1.82 4.37 -1.42
C GLU A 26 -0.50 3.64 -1.21
N THR A 27 -0.12 3.38 0.04
CA THR A 27 1.06 2.58 0.39
C THR A 27 0.95 1.15 -0.15
N LEU A 28 -0.21 0.52 0.01
CA LEU A 28 -0.43 -0.83 -0.50
C LEU A 28 -0.44 -0.87 -2.04
N LYS A 29 -1.04 0.12 -2.71
CA LYS A 29 -0.98 0.23 -4.18
C LYS A 29 0.43 0.48 -4.68
N TYR A 30 1.20 1.32 -4.00
CA TYR A 30 2.61 1.55 -4.31
C TYR A 30 3.36 0.23 -4.30
N LEU A 31 3.23 -0.55 -3.22
CA LEU A 31 3.83 -1.87 -3.09
C LEU A 31 3.40 -2.81 -4.22
N VAL A 32 2.09 -2.96 -4.46
CA VAL A 32 1.55 -3.84 -5.51
C VAL A 32 2.08 -3.46 -6.88
N LYS A 33 2.05 -2.16 -7.22
CA LYS A 33 2.50 -1.66 -8.52
C LYS A 33 3.99 -1.94 -8.74
N HIS A 34 4.84 -1.63 -7.76
CA HIS A 34 6.28 -1.82 -7.91
C HIS A 34 6.68 -3.30 -7.95
N LEU A 35 5.94 -4.17 -7.25
CA LEU A 35 6.10 -5.61 -7.38
C LEU A 35 5.64 -6.14 -8.74
N SER A 36 4.59 -5.57 -9.32
CA SER A 36 4.15 -5.94 -10.66
C SER A 36 5.13 -5.47 -11.74
N ASP A 37 5.70 -4.28 -11.59
CA ASP A 37 6.57 -3.67 -12.60
C ASP A 37 8.01 -4.21 -12.55
N SER A 38 8.47 -4.69 -11.39
CA SER A 38 9.90 -4.98 -11.17
C SER A 38 10.20 -6.13 -10.20
N GLY A 39 9.17 -6.72 -9.60
CA GLY A 39 9.30 -7.88 -8.74
C GLY A 39 9.31 -9.19 -9.54
N PRO A 40 9.87 -10.27 -8.98
CA PRO A 40 9.64 -11.60 -9.52
C PRO A 40 8.14 -11.95 -9.42
N SER A 41 7.64 -12.77 -10.34
CA SER A 41 6.21 -13.13 -10.41
C SER A 41 5.68 -13.77 -9.11
N THR A 42 6.56 -14.39 -8.33
CA THR A 42 6.32 -14.96 -7.00
C THR A 42 6.05 -13.91 -5.93
N ALA A 43 6.63 -12.70 -6.02
CA ALA A 43 6.47 -11.67 -5.00
C ALA A 43 5.04 -11.10 -4.93
N LEU A 44 4.34 -11.04 -6.06
CA LEU A 44 2.93 -10.63 -6.09
C LEU A 44 2.02 -11.66 -5.39
N ALA A 45 2.31 -12.95 -5.57
CA ALA A 45 1.60 -14.02 -4.85
C ALA A 45 1.80 -13.88 -3.33
N THR A 46 3.00 -13.48 -2.90
CA THR A 46 3.33 -13.23 -1.49
C THR A 46 2.52 -12.09 -0.89
N ILE A 47 2.18 -11.01 -1.61
CA ILE A 47 1.38 -9.90 -1.04
C ILE A 47 -0.13 -10.03 -1.25
N THR A 48 -0.60 -11.01 -2.04
CA THR A 48 -2.02 -11.17 -2.37
C THR A 48 -2.92 -11.36 -1.13
N PRO A 49 -2.56 -12.17 -0.12
CA PRO A 49 -3.37 -12.31 1.09
C PRO A 49 -3.51 -10.99 1.87
N LEU A 50 -2.45 -10.16 1.92
CA LEU A 50 -2.51 -8.83 2.53
C LEU A 50 -3.52 -7.95 1.81
N CYS A 51 -3.52 -7.97 0.47
CA CYS A 51 -4.48 -7.19 -0.32
C CYS A 51 -5.93 -7.57 -0.02
N ARG A 52 -6.21 -8.87 0.18
CA ARG A 52 -7.56 -9.34 0.54
C ARG A 52 -7.98 -8.86 1.93
N LEU A 53 -7.07 -8.93 2.90
CA LEU A 53 -7.33 -8.45 4.26
C LEU A 53 -7.55 -6.92 4.28
N ALA A 54 -6.75 -6.17 3.52
CA ALA A 54 -6.91 -4.74 3.35
C ALA A 54 -8.30 -4.37 2.80
N VAL A 55 -8.75 -5.04 1.74
CA VAL A 55 -10.09 -4.84 1.17
C VAL A 55 -11.19 -5.15 2.18
N GLN A 56 -11.04 -6.22 2.98
CA GLN A 56 -11.99 -6.54 4.05
C GLN A 56 -12.05 -5.43 5.11
N PHE A 57 -10.90 -4.87 5.49
CA PHE A 57 -10.83 -3.80 6.48
C PHE A 57 -11.39 -2.47 5.96
N GLU A 58 -11.12 -2.12 4.70
CA GLU A 58 -11.73 -0.96 4.04
C GLU A 58 -13.26 -1.08 4.00
N LYS A 59 -13.79 -2.26 3.63
CA LYS A 59 -15.24 -2.54 3.64
C LYS A 59 -15.85 -2.40 5.02
N ALA A 60 -15.17 -2.94 6.05
CA ALA A 60 -15.62 -2.81 7.44
C ALA A 60 -15.62 -1.35 7.91
N THR A 61 -14.58 -0.59 7.56
CA THR A 61 -14.45 0.84 7.87
C THR A 61 -15.60 1.64 7.26
N TRP A 62 -15.87 1.44 5.96
CA TRP A 62 -16.98 2.11 5.29
C TRP A 62 -18.33 1.75 5.92
N LEU A 63 -18.56 0.47 6.20
CA LEU A 63 -19.81 0.01 6.82
C LEU A 63 -20.04 0.66 8.18
N ILE A 64 -19.02 0.66 9.05
CA ILE A 64 -19.11 1.29 10.38
C ILE A 64 -19.48 2.77 10.27
N MET A 65 -18.83 3.51 9.37
CA MET A 65 -19.11 4.94 9.20
C MET A 65 -20.49 5.20 8.61
N ASN A 66 -20.95 4.36 7.69
CA ASN A 66 -22.29 4.45 7.11
C ASN A 66 -23.39 4.16 8.14
N GLU A 67 -23.20 3.13 8.97
CA GLU A 67 -24.10 2.83 10.08
C GLU A 67 -24.08 3.93 11.14
N PHE A 68 -22.91 4.53 11.41
CA PHE A 68 -22.82 5.65 12.34
C PHE A 68 -23.58 6.87 11.86
N HIS A 69 -23.50 7.18 10.55
CA HIS A 69 -24.33 8.22 9.93
C HIS A 69 -25.83 7.91 10.07
N SER A 70 -26.23 6.66 9.85
CA SER A 70 -27.62 6.21 10.01
C SER A 70 -28.09 6.36 11.46
N LEU A 71 -27.25 5.99 12.43
CA LEU A 71 -27.52 6.13 13.86
C LEU A 71 -27.73 7.60 14.27
N LEU A 72 -26.92 8.53 13.75
CA LEU A 72 -27.08 9.97 13.95
C LEU A 72 -28.40 10.48 13.35
N SER A 73 -28.76 9.97 12.17
CA SER A 73 -30.02 10.31 11.50
C SER A 73 -31.23 9.84 12.30
N TYR A 74 -31.18 8.62 12.86
CA TYR A 74 -32.22 8.09 13.76
C TYR A 74 -32.31 8.89 15.05
N ALA A 75 -31.18 9.22 15.68
CA ALA A 75 -31.16 10.08 16.87
C ALA A 75 -31.88 11.41 16.61
N ARG A 76 -31.56 12.07 15.49
CA ARG A 76 -32.22 13.31 15.07
C ARG A 76 -33.73 13.12 14.87
N TRP A 77 -34.12 12.02 14.22
CA TRP A 77 -35.53 11.71 13.97
C TRP A 77 -36.30 11.45 15.27
N THR A 78 -35.71 10.73 16.22
CA THR A 78 -36.26 10.49 17.56
C THR A 78 -36.52 11.79 18.32
N ILE A 79 -35.59 12.76 18.29
CA ILE A 79 -35.81 14.08 18.93
C ILE A 79 -36.96 14.85 18.28
N ARG A 80 -37.07 14.83 16.94
CA ARG A 80 -38.07 15.61 16.20
C ARG A 80 -39.48 15.01 16.22
N HIS A 81 -39.58 13.69 16.18
CA HIS A 81 -40.86 13.02 15.89
C HIS A 81 -41.33 12.07 16.99
N ALA A 82 -40.60 11.99 18.12
CA ALA A 82 -40.90 11.09 19.23
C ALA A 82 -41.03 9.61 18.81
N GLY A 83 -40.23 9.21 17.82
CA GLY A 83 -40.19 7.84 17.33
C GLY A 83 -39.16 6.98 18.06
N ALA A 84 -39.35 5.66 17.99
CA ALA A 84 -38.43 4.70 18.61
C ALA A 84 -37.02 4.82 18.03
N PHE A 85 -36.02 4.79 18.90
CA PHE A 85 -34.62 4.77 18.48
C PHE A 85 -34.24 3.38 17.98
N ASP A 86 -33.83 3.30 16.71
CA ASP A 86 -33.40 2.05 16.09
C ASP A 86 -32.06 1.60 16.67
N ASN A 87 -32.03 0.36 17.16
CA ASN A 87 -30.87 -0.22 17.80
C ASN A 87 -30.03 -1.06 16.84
N ASP A 88 -30.54 -1.37 15.64
CA ASP A 88 -29.89 -2.29 14.70
C ASP A 88 -28.58 -1.69 14.17
N ALA A 89 -28.59 -0.40 13.81
CA ALA A 89 -27.38 0.32 13.38
C ALA A 89 -26.26 0.27 14.46
N PHE A 90 -26.61 0.43 15.73
CA PHE A 90 -25.64 0.29 16.82
C PHE A 90 -25.07 -1.13 16.91
N LEU A 91 -25.94 -2.15 16.83
CA LEU A 91 -25.50 -3.55 16.89
C LEU A 91 -24.57 -3.89 15.72
N GLN A 92 -24.85 -3.38 14.52
CA GLN A 92 -23.97 -3.53 13.37
C GLN A 92 -22.61 -2.89 13.63
N ILE A 93 -22.56 -1.63 14.08
CA ILE A 93 -21.30 -0.95 14.43
C ILE A 93 -20.50 -1.76 15.45
N ALA A 94 -21.14 -2.17 16.55
CA ALA A 94 -20.46 -2.91 17.62
C ALA A 94 -19.91 -4.26 17.13
N ASN A 95 -20.71 -5.02 16.38
CA ASN A 95 -20.29 -6.31 15.84
C ASN A 95 -19.15 -6.17 14.82
N THR A 96 -19.24 -5.21 13.90
CA THR A 96 -18.21 -4.97 12.89
C THR A 96 -16.92 -4.44 13.53
N CYS A 97 -16.99 -3.51 14.48
CA CYS A 97 -15.82 -3.06 15.24
C CYS A 97 -15.17 -4.22 16.01
N GLN A 98 -15.98 -5.07 16.66
CA GLN A 98 -15.46 -6.23 17.38
C GLN A 98 -14.74 -7.21 16.44
N LEU A 99 -15.32 -7.49 15.27
CA LEU A 99 -14.71 -8.35 14.25
C LEU A 99 -13.39 -7.76 13.74
N ALA A 100 -13.39 -6.47 13.40
CA ALA A 100 -12.20 -5.77 12.93
C ALA A 100 -11.07 -5.82 13.99
N ARG A 101 -11.42 -5.54 15.25
CA ARG A 101 -10.47 -5.51 16.38
C ARG A 101 -9.90 -6.89 16.72
N LYS A 102 -10.71 -7.94 16.68
CA LYS A 102 -10.31 -9.29 17.14
C LYS A 102 -9.75 -10.16 16.03
N GLU A 103 -10.13 -9.92 14.79
CA GLU A 103 -9.81 -10.80 13.67
C GLU A 103 -9.06 -10.06 12.56
N THR A 104 -9.65 -9.00 11.98
CA THR A 104 -9.11 -8.38 10.77
C THR A 104 -7.78 -7.67 11.00
N VAL A 105 -7.72 -6.72 11.95
CA VAL A 105 -6.50 -5.95 12.25
C VAL A 105 -5.37 -6.88 12.72
N PRO A 106 -5.59 -7.79 13.70
CA PRO A 106 -4.55 -8.74 14.10
C PRO A 106 -4.08 -9.66 12.97
N SER A 107 -4.95 -10.01 12.02
CA SER A 107 -4.57 -10.80 10.85
C SER A 107 -3.69 -10.01 9.89
N ILE A 108 -3.97 -8.72 9.69
CA ILE A 108 -3.12 -7.80 8.90
C ILE A 108 -1.75 -7.69 9.57
N GLU A 109 -1.71 -7.36 10.86
CA GLU A 109 -0.47 -7.22 11.63
C GLU A 109 0.37 -8.50 11.58
N LYS A 110 -0.23 -9.65 11.91
CA LYS A 110 0.45 -10.94 11.85
C LYS A 110 0.98 -11.27 10.45
N TYR A 111 0.31 -10.80 9.40
CA TYR A 111 0.77 -10.99 8.03
C TYR A 111 1.95 -10.08 7.71
N LEU A 112 1.89 -8.81 8.14
CA LEU A 112 2.98 -7.84 8.02
C LEU A 112 4.25 -8.32 8.74
N ASP A 113 4.13 -8.89 9.94
CA ASP A 113 5.25 -9.50 10.69
C ASP A 113 5.95 -10.63 9.90
N ARG A 114 5.20 -11.32 9.03
CA ARG A 114 5.66 -12.52 8.33
C ARG A 114 6.12 -12.27 6.91
N ILE A 115 5.68 -11.17 6.29
CA ILE A 115 5.92 -10.92 4.87
C ILE A 115 7.25 -10.25 4.59
N GLU A 116 7.80 -9.51 5.55
CA GLU A 116 9.04 -8.75 5.35
C GLU A 116 10.18 -9.63 4.81
N MET A 117 10.54 -10.69 5.55
CA MET A 117 11.67 -11.55 5.18
C MET A 117 11.47 -12.29 3.84
N PRO A 118 10.32 -12.94 3.57
CA PRO A 118 10.05 -13.52 2.25
C PRO A 118 10.13 -12.50 1.12
N LEU A 119 9.53 -11.32 1.29
CA LEU A 119 9.50 -10.30 0.27
C LEU A 119 10.90 -9.74 0.00
N MET A 120 11.66 -9.47 1.05
CA MET A 120 13.06 -9.05 0.95
C MET A 120 13.91 -10.11 0.26
N THR A 121 13.70 -11.39 0.53
CA THR A 121 14.45 -12.48 -0.11
C THR A 121 14.18 -12.54 -1.62
N GLU A 122 12.90 -12.45 -2.01
CA GLU A 122 12.48 -12.42 -3.42
C GLU A 122 13.04 -11.19 -4.15
N LEU A 123 12.93 -10.00 -3.54
CA LEU A 123 13.43 -8.75 -4.10
C LEU A 123 14.95 -8.70 -4.16
N ARG A 124 15.66 -9.27 -3.19
CA ARG A 124 17.11 -9.36 -3.19
C ARG A 124 17.64 -10.22 -4.34
N GLY A 125 17.00 -11.36 -4.58
CA GLY A 125 17.46 -12.35 -5.55
C GLY A 125 18.85 -12.92 -5.20
N SER A 126 19.62 -13.31 -6.21
CA SER A 126 20.98 -13.82 -5.98
C SER A 126 21.93 -12.72 -5.50
N TYR A 127 22.95 -13.08 -4.70
CA TYR A 127 23.96 -12.14 -4.21
C TYR A 127 24.63 -11.32 -5.33
N GLY A 128 24.92 -11.94 -6.47
CA GLY A 128 25.49 -11.26 -7.64
C GLY A 128 24.54 -10.23 -8.25
N LEU A 129 23.24 -10.52 -8.28
CA LEU A 129 22.22 -9.58 -8.76
C LEU A 129 22.09 -8.38 -7.83
N GLU A 130 21.97 -8.60 -6.52
CA GLU A 130 21.93 -7.51 -5.53
C GLU A 130 23.15 -6.61 -5.66
N THR A 131 24.35 -7.19 -5.72
CA THR A 131 25.61 -6.45 -5.85
C THR A 131 25.62 -5.60 -7.13
N PHE A 132 25.14 -6.17 -8.23
CA PHE A 132 25.03 -5.46 -9.50
C PHE A 132 24.03 -4.31 -9.45
N LEU A 133 22.83 -4.53 -8.89
CA LEU A 133 21.80 -3.49 -8.77
C LEU A 133 22.25 -2.35 -7.87
N ARG A 134 22.92 -2.65 -6.75
CA ARG A 134 23.52 -1.63 -5.88
C ARG A 134 24.64 -0.85 -6.57
N PHE A 135 25.46 -1.52 -7.38
CA PHE A 135 26.49 -0.84 -8.18
C PHE A 135 25.86 0.12 -9.19
N ILE A 136 24.83 -0.33 -9.93
CA ILE A 136 24.11 0.52 -10.91
C ILE A 136 23.47 1.73 -10.23
N LYS A 137 22.90 1.57 -9.02
CA LYS A 137 22.29 2.67 -8.25
C LYS A 137 23.28 3.82 -7.95
N GLN A 138 24.58 3.55 -7.94
CA GLN A 138 25.61 4.59 -7.72
C GLN A 138 25.90 5.42 -8.98
N ILE A 139 25.47 4.98 -10.16
CA ILE A 139 25.71 5.67 -11.42
C ILE A 139 24.60 6.72 -11.63
N PRO A 140 24.92 8.02 -11.73
CA PRO A 140 23.91 9.05 -11.97
C PRO A 140 23.07 8.76 -13.22
N GLY A 141 21.75 8.84 -13.10
CA GLY A 141 20.80 8.56 -14.18
C GLY A 141 20.41 7.09 -14.34
N CYS A 142 21.04 6.19 -13.58
CA CYS A 142 20.65 4.78 -13.51
C CYS A 142 19.83 4.52 -12.24
N TRP A 143 18.66 3.92 -12.41
CA TRP A 143 17.73 3.59 -11.32
C TRP A 143 17.28 2.14 -11.47
N SER A 144 17.05 1.47 -10.35
CA SER A 144 16.42 0.16 -10.34
C SER A 144 15.25 0.19 -9.36
N VAL A 145 14.06 0.16 -9.91
CA VAL A 145 12.79 0.11 -9.17
C VAL A 145 12.80 -1.05 -8.16
N ARG A 146 13.48 -2.16 -8.49
CA ARG A 146 13.61 -3.32 -7.62
C ARG A 146 14.47 -3.05 -6.38
N ILE A 147 15.63 -2.39 -6.52
CA ILE A 147 16.49 -2.10 -5.37
C ILE A 147 15.93 -0.94 -4.53
N ASP A 148 15.26 0.03 -5.16
CA ASP A 148 14.59 1.11 -4.46
C ASP A 148 13.42 0.55 -3.62
N LEU A 149 12.58 -0.30 -4.22
CA LEU A 149 11.54 -1.00 -3.48
C LEU A 149 12.10 -1.87 -2.35
N PHE A 150 13.21 -2.58 -2.59
CA PHE A 150 13.88 -3.39 -1.57
C PHE A 150 14.31 -2.54 -0.36
N ASP A 151 14.87 -1.36 -0.60
CA ASP A 151 15.27 -0.44 0.46
C ASP A 151 14.05 0.16 1.20
N ASP A 152 12.92 0.35 0.50
CA ASP A 152 11.69 0.96 1.03
C ASP A 152 10.81 -0.02 1.85
N ILE A 153 11.00 -1.35 1.75
CA ILE A 153 10.10 -2.34 2.39
C ILE A 153 9.87 -2.08 3.89
N PRO A 154 10.89 -1.82 4.73
CA PRO A 154 10.67 -1.59 6.16
C PRO A 154 9.79 -0.36 6.43
N GLU A 155 9.97 0.71 5.64
CA GLU A 155 9.16 1.93 5.75
C GLU A 155 7.72 1.69 5.29
N ILE A 156 7.53 0.98 4.17
CA ILE A 156 6.20 0.58 3.67
C ILE A 156 5.44 -0.22 4.73
N ILE A 157 6.09 -1.21 5.35
CA ILE A 157 5.47 -2.04 6.39
C ILE A 157 5.09 -1.18 7.60
N SER A 158 5.99 -0.30 8.05
CA SER A 158 5.72 0.65 9.16
C SER A 158 4.53 1.57 8.88
N LEU A 159 4.43 2.10 7.65
CA LEU A 159 3.30 2.93 7.21
C LEU A 159 1.98 2.16 7.22
N LEU A 160 1.99 0.89 6.79
CA LEU A 160 0.80 0.03 6.84
C LEU A 160 0.36 -0.26 8.28
N TYR A 161 1.29 -0.57 9.19
CA TYR A 161 0.99 -0.75 10.62
C TYR A 161 0.37 0.50 11.23
N SER A 162 1.07 1.63 11.10
CA SER A 162 0.64 2.89 11.73
C SER A 162 -0.72 3.34 11.20
N SER A 163 -0.94 3.25 9.89
CA SER A 163 -2.22 3.60 9.27
C SER A 163 -3.35 2.65 9.74
N CYS A 164 -3.10 1.33 9.77
CA CYS A 164 -4.07 0.35 10.24
C CYS A 164 -4.49 0.58 11.71
N GLY A 165 -3.50 0.81 12.58
CA GLY A 165 -3.73 1.12 13.99
C GLY A 165 -4.48 2.44 14.21
N ALA A 166 -4.16 3.48 13.43
CA ALA A 166 -4.85 4.76 13.48
C ALA A 166 -6.32 4.65 13.04
N MET A 167 -6.58 3.91 11.95
CA MET A 167 -7.94 3.61 11.49
C MET A 167 -8.74 2.90 12.58
N MET A 168 -8.20 1.81 13.16
CA MET A 168 -8.88 1.05 14.21
C MET A 168 -9.16 1.89 15.46
N SER A 169 -8.21 2.73 15.87
CA SER A 169 -8.39 3.66 16.99
C SER A 169 -9.52 4.66 16.76
N CYS A 170 -9.70 5.12 15.51
CA CYS A 170 -10.83 5.97 15.14
C CYS A 170 -12.16 5.20 15.21
N LEU A 171 -12.19 3.95 14.72
CA LEU A 171 -13.38 3.09 14.76
C LEU A 171 -13.79 2.73 16.20
N ASP A 172 -12.82 2.54 17.10
CA ASP A 172 -13.07 2.35 18.54
C ASP A 172 -13.77 3.57 19.15
N CYS A 173 -13.36 4.78 18.76
CA CYS A 173 -14.02 6.01 19.20
C CYS A 173 -15.44 6.12 18.63
N VAL A 174 -15.65 5.73 17.36
CA VAL A 174 -16.98 5.71 16.73
C VAL A 174 -17.91 4.72 17.45
N GLU A 175 -17.42 3.52 17.81
CA GLU A 175 -18.19 2.56 18.60
C GLU A 175 -18.59 3.16 19.95
N LEU A 176 -17.66 3.85 20.63
CA LEU A 176 -17.93 4.49 21.90
C LEU A 176 -18.99 5.60 21.78
N TYR A 177 -18.88 6.47 20.76
CA TYR A 177 -19.90 7.48 20.49
C TYR A 177 -21.26 6.85 20.20
N SER A 178 -21.28 5.77 19.43
CA SER A 178 -22.49 5.02 19.11
C SER A 178 -23.16 4.46 20.36
N ARG A 179 -22.37 3.96 21.32
CA ARG A 179 -22.86 3.48 22.62
C ARG A 179 -23.42 4.61 23.49
N LEU A 180 -22.79 5.79 23.47
CA LEU A 180 -23.28 6.97 24.19
C LEU A 180 -24.61 7.43 23.61
N LEU A 181 -24.74 7.50 22.29
CA LEU A 181 -26.00 7.79 21.61
C LEU A 181 -27.06 6.76 21.99
N GLN A 182 -26.76 5.47 21.85
CA GLN A 182 -27.69 4.40 22.20
C GLN A 182 -28.18 4.52 23.64
N THR A 183 -27.28 4.78 24.60
CA THR A 183 -27.64 4.92 26.02
C THR A 183 -28.59 6.11 26.25
N ARG A 184 -28.30 7.25 25.63
CA ARG A 184 -29.12 8.48 25.77
C ARG A 184 -30.47 8.38 25.09
N PHE A 185 -30.51 7.77 23.91
CA PHE A 185 -31.71 7.71 23.09
C PHE A 185 -32.64 6.55 23.43
N LYS A 186 -32.16 5.55 24.19
CA LYS A 186 -33.03 4.57 24.85
C LYS A 186 -33.71 5.10 26.12
N ASP A 187 -33.15 6.16 26.73
CA ASP A 187 -33.76 6.81 27.88
C ASP A 187 -34.92 7.70 27.41
N THR A 188 -36.14 7.18 27.54
CA THR A 188 -37.35 7.86 27.11
C THR A 188 -37.61 9.16 27.86
N GLU A 189 -37.21 9.26 29.13
CA GLU A 189 -37.34 10.50 29.90
C GLU A 189 -36.38 11.55 29.35
N TRP A 190 -35.12 11.17 29.12
CA TRP A 190 -34.13 12.07 28.52
C TRP A 190 -34.55 12.56 27.14
N VAL A 191 -35.06 11.66 26.28
CA VAL A 191 -35.59 12.01 24.96
C VAL A 191 -36.77 12.98 25.08
N SER A 192 -37.72 12.73 25.99
CA SER A 192 -38.88 13.60 26.19
C SER A 192 -38.48 15.00 26.63
N LEU A 193 -37.47 15.11 27.52
CA LEU A 193 -36.97 16.38 28.03
C LEU A 193 -36.23 17.20 26.96
N HIS A 194 -35.61 16.53 25.99
CA HIS A 194 -34.83 17.17 24.92
C HIS A 194 -35.57 17.17 23.58
N ARG A 195 -36.88 16.93 23.60
CA ARG A 195 -37.71 16.93 22.40
C ARG A 195 -37.67 18.30 21.72
N ASP A 196 -37.59 18.27 20.38
CA ASP A 196 -37.60 19.47 19.53
C ASP A 196 -36.52 20.52 19.86
N ARG A 197 -35.47 20.13 20.60
CA ARG A 197 -34.41 21.03 21.03
C ARG A 197 -33.51 21.41 19.84
N PRO A 198 -33.51 22.69 19.39
CA PRO A 198 -32.91 23.06 18.11
C PRO A 198 -31.38 22.93 18.08
N ASP A 199 -30.70 23.20 19.20
CA ASP A 199 -29.25 23.03 19.36
C ASP A 199 -28.82 21.56 19.24
N LEU A 200 -29.57 20.64 19.86
CA LEU A 200 -29.29 19.21 19.78
C LEU A 200 -29.54 18.67 18.37
N ILE A 201 -30.67 19.06 17.77
CA ILE A 201 -31.00 18.72 16.38
C ILE A 201 -29.90 19.21 15.44
N TRP A 202 -29.49 20.48 15.58
CA TRP A 202 -28.43 21.07 14.77
C TRP A 202 -27.09 20.35 14.96
N CYS A 203 -26.74 19.98 16.20
CA CYS A 203 -25.50 19.25 16.49
C CYS A 203 -25.48 17.87 15.84
N LEU A 204 -26.57 17.11 15.95
CA LEU A 204 -26.71 15.79 15.32
C LEU A 204 -26.66 15.90 13.79
N ASP A 205 -27.31 16.92 13.23
CA ASP A 205 -27.33 17.19 11.80
C ASP A 205 -25.94 17.56 11.27
N ALA A 206 -25.26 18.52 11.92
CA ALA A 206 -23.92 18.94 11.56
C ALA A 206 -22.92 17.77 11.65
N THR A 207 -23.05 16.93 12.68
CA THR A 207 -22.22 15.73 12.85
C THR A 207 -22.53 14.71 11.76
N GLY A 208 -23.81 14.45 11.48
CA GLY A 208 -24.26 13.56 10.40
C GLY A 208 -23.72 14.01 9.05
N CYS A 209 -23.89 15.28 8.69
CA CYS A 209 -23.35 15.84 7.44
C CYS A 209 -21.83 15.76 7.36
N SER A 210 -21.10 15.90 8.48
CA SER A 210 -19.64 15.73 8.50
C SER A 210 -19.25 14.29 8.17
N VAL A 211 -19.94 13.31 8.75
CA VAL A 211 -19.72 11.89 8.48
C VAL A 211 -20.09 11.57 7.02
N GLU A 212 -21.25 12.00 6.56
CA GLU A 212 -21.73 11.79 5.19
C GLU A 212 -20.72 12.31 4.15
N LYS A 213 -20.17 13.52 4.36
CA LYS A 213 -19.13 14.10 3.49
C LYS A 213 -17.84 13.28 3.45
N SER A 214 -17.55 12.50 4.50
CA SER A 214 -16.36 11.64 4.55
C SER A 214 -16.57 10.29 3.86
N LEU A 215 -17.80 9.79 3.74
CA LEU A 215 -18.09 8.46 3.19
C LEU A 215 -17.52 8.23 1.78
N PRO A 216 -17.60 9.18 0.82
CA PRO A 216 -17.02 9.00 -0.51
C PRO A 216 -15.49 8.86 -0.50
N GLY A 217 -14.81 9.43 0.51
CA GLY A 217 -13.36 9.33 0.65
C GLY A 217 -12.88 8.01 1.24
N LEU A 218 -13.78 7.22 1.84
CA LEU A 218 -13.51 5.91 2.41
C LEU A 218 -13.78 4.76 1.42
N ILE A 219 -14.07 5.07 0.16
CA ILE A 219 -14.48 4.07 -0.85
C ILE A 219 -13.31 3.13 -1.20
N CYS A 220 -13.64 1.83 -1.22
CA CYS A 220 -12.77 0.72 -1.60
C CYS A 220 -12.00 0.98 -2.91
N HIS A 221 -10.71 0.68 -2.87
CA HIS A 221 -9.93 0.61 -4.10
C HIS A 221 -10.09 -0.76 -4.76
N TYR A 222 -11.14 -0.89 -5.58
CA TYR A 222 -11.45 -2.10 -6.35
C TYR A 222 -10.29 -2.62 -7.20
N ASN A 223 -9.32 -1.77 -7.55
CA ASN A 223 -8.13 -2.19 -8.29
C ASN A 223 -7.27 -3.21 -7.53
N LEU A 224 -7.38 -3.31 -6.20
CA LEU A 224 -6.69 -4.33 -5.39
C LEU A 224 -7.31 -5.73 -5.53
N GLU A 225 -8.59 -5.83 -5.93
CA GLU A 225 -9.27 -7.11 -6.17
C GLU A 225 -8.88 -7.74 -7.53
N THR A 226 -8.43 -6.94 -8.50
CA THR A 226 -8.14 -7.37 -9.88
C THR A 226 -6.72 -7.85 -10.15
N TYR A 227 -5.74 -7.55 -9.29
CA TYR A 227 -4.35 -8.02 -9.47
C TYR A 227 -4.15 -9.54 -9.49
N PRO A 228 -4.96 -10.40 -8.84
CA PRO A 228 -4.83 -11.85 -8.95
C PRO A 228 -5.22 -12.42 -10.33
N GLY A 229 -5.88 -11.64 -11.20
CA GLY A 229 -6.46 -12.11 -12.47
C GLY A 229 -5.55 -12.00 -13.70
N HIS A 230 -4.50 -11.17 -13.64
CA HIS A 230 -3.51 -11.06 -14.71
C HIS A 230 -2.24 -11.83 -14.35
N VAL A 231 -2.37 -13.15 -14.17
CA VAL A 231 -1.27 -14.03 -14.60
C VAL A 231 -1.26 -13.89 -16.11
N ALA A 232 -0.44 -12.99 -16.64
CA ALA A 232 -0.17 -12.92 -18.05
C ALA A 232 0.29 -14.33 -18.48
N THR A 233 -0.59 -15.04 -19.19
CA THR A 233 -0.15 -16.06 -20.13
C THR A 233 0.95 -15.40 -20.95
N ILE A 234 2.18 -15.86 -20.74
CA ILE A 234 3.31 -15.50 -21.58
C ILE A 234 2.98 -16.09 -22.94
N ASP A 235 2.27 -15.32 -23.75
CA ASP A 235 2.15 -15.60 -25.17
C ASP A 235 3.55 -15.44 -25.75
N THR A 236 4.08 -16.57 -26.14
CA THR A 236 5.30 -16.67 -26.90
C THR A 236 5.08 -15.96 -28.23
N TRP A 237 5.93 -14.95 -28.46
CA TRP A 237 6.22 -14.28 -29.74
C TRP A 237 5.31 -13.10 -30.14
N SER A 238 5.90 -11.91 -30.04
CA SER A 238 6.04 -11.06 -31.24
C SER A 238 7.30 -10.20 -31.12
N THR A 239 8.12 -10.26 -32.16
CA THR A 239 9.27 -9.39 -32.42
C THR A 239 8.77 -7.98 -32.69
N GLY A 240 8.57 -7.20 -31.62
CA GLY A 240 8.24 -5.78 -31.67
C GLY A 240 9.30 -4.97 -30.93
N ARG A 241 9.91 -4.01 -31.61
CA ARG A 241 10.91 -3.06 -31.08
C ARG A 241 10.41 -2.39 -29.79
N CYS A 242 10.89 -2.86 -28.64
CA CYS A 242 10.85 -2.09 -27.40
C CYS A 242 12.18 -1.35 -27.24
N ILE A 243 12.14 -0.03 -27.45
CA ILE A 243 13.10 0.90 -26.83
C ILE A 243 12.69 0.97 -25.35
N GLY A 244 12.98 -0.10 -24.61
CA GLY A 244 12.80 -0.23 -23.17
C GLY A 244 14.18 -0.27 -22.53
N SER A 245 14.34 0.37 -21.37
CA SER A 245 15.60 0.56 -20.67
C SER A 245 16.43 -0.74 -20.61
N GLY A 246 17.71 -0.67 -20.98
CA GLY A 246 18.61 -1.84 -21.08
C GLY A 246 18.77 -2.66 -19.78
N VAL A 247 18.33 -2.11 -18.65
CA VAL A 247 18.32 -2.78 -17.34
C VAL A 247 17.31 -3.94 -17.31
N GLN A 248 16.11 -3.80 -17.89
CA GLN A 248 15.11 -4.89 -17.92
C GLN A 248 15.56 -6.08 -18.78
N ALA A 249 16.30 -5.82 -19.87
CA ALA A 249 16.87 -6.88 -20.72
C ALA A 249 17.98 -7.66 -19.99
N LEU A 250 18.80 -6.99 -19.18
CA LEU A 250 19.84 -7.61 -18.35
C LEU A 250 19.26 -8.43 -17.19
N GLU A 251 18.19 -7.94 -16.56
CA GLU A 251 17.46 -8.66 -15.50
C GLU A 251 16.84 -9.97 -16.01
N THR A 252 16.28 -9.94 -17.23
CA THR A 252 15.69 -11.12 -17.88
C THR A 252 16.74 -12.19 -18.24
N LEU A 253 17.93 -11.76 -18.69
CA LEU A 253 19.05 -12.65 -19.04
C LEU A 253 19.67 -13.34 -17.82
N MET A 254 19.70 -12.69 -16.64
CA MET A 254 20.20 -13.31 -15.42
C MET A 254 19.22 -14.33 -14.81
N TYR A 255 17.92 -14.26 -15.14
CA TYR A 255 16.90 -15.18 -14.64
C TYR A 255 16.91 -16.55 -15.34
N TRP A 256 17.49 -16.63 -16.55
CA TRP A 256 17.67 -17.88 -17.31
C TRP A 256 18.87 -18.68 -16.79
N LYS A 257 18.77 -19.23 -15.58
CA LYS A 257 19.82 -20.06 -14.96
C LYS A 257 19.27 -21.40 -14.46
N THR A 258 18.84 -22.26 -15.39
CA THR A 258 18.54 -23.68 -15.09
C THR A 258 19.13 -24.68 -16.09
N SER A 259 20.07 -24.30 -16.97
CA SER A 259 20.72 -25.28 -17.86
C SER A 259 22.26 -25.22 -17.78
N PRO A 260 22.95 -26.35 -17.53
CA PRO A 260 24.41 -26.41 -17.32
C PRO A 260 25.16 -26.54 -18.65
N VAL A 261 24.94 -25.59 -19.57
CA VAL A 261 25.72 -25.50 -20.81
C VAL A 261 26.48 -24.19 -20.80
N LEU A 262 27.79 -24.25 -21.09
CA LEU A 262 28.68 -23.11 -21.23
C LEU A 262 28.13 -22.13 -22.28
N TRP A 263 27.66 -20.97 -21.84
CA TRP A 263 27.41 -19.82 -22.70
C TRP A 263 28.30 -18.67 -22.24
N SER A 264 29.33 -18.37 -23.04
CA SER A 264 29.97 -17.06 -23.01
C SER A 264 29.04 -16.07 -23.71
N ILE A 265 28.26 -15.31 -22.95
CA ILE A 265 27.45 -14.22 -23.49
C ILE A 265 28.32 -12.96 -23.50
N ILE A 266 28.81 -12.58 -24.68
CA ILE A 266 29.42 -11.25 -24.87
C ILE A 266 28.26 -10.28 -25.13
N LEU A 267 27.86 -9.54 -24.11
CA LEU A 267 26.93 -8.43 -24.29
C LEU A 267 27.73 -7.18 -24.69
N ASN A 268 27.77 -6.89 -25.99
CA ASN A 268 28.18 -5.58 -26.47
C ASN A 268 27.03 -4.60 -26.20
N TYR A 269 27.03 -4.01 -25.01
CA TYR A 269 26.19 -2.85 -24.72
C TYR A 269 26.96 -1.59 -25.11
N GLU A 270 26.53 -0.94 -26.20
CA GLU A 270 26.87 0.46 -26.43
C GLU A 270 25.92 1.30 -25.57
N PHE A 271 26.45 2.00 -24.57
CA PHE A 271 25.67 3.01 -23.88
C PHE A 271 25.24 4.09 -24.89
N PRO A 272 23.97 4.53 -24.89
CA PRO A 272 23.60 5.71 -25.65
C PRO A 272 24.46 6.89 -25.17
N ARG A 273 24.90 7.73 -26.11
CA ARG A 273 25.79 8.88 -25.92
C ARG A 273 25.30 9.78 -24.78
N PHE A 274 25.84 9.65 -23.57
CA PHE A 274 25.43 10.48 -22.42
C PHE A 274 26.56 11.25 -21.72
N PHE A 275 27.81 11.05 -22.10
CA PHE A 275 28.93 11.86 -21.60
C PHE A 275 29.60 12.59 -22.77
N SER A 276 29.32 13.89 -22.89
CA SER A 276 30.20 14.83 -23.59
C SER A 276 30.86 15.71 -22.54
N GLU A 277 32.10 15.41 -22.17
CA GLU A 277 32.97 16.41 -21.57
C GLU A 277 33.59 17.20 -22.72
N ALA A 278 33.15 18.45 -22.88
CA ALA A 278 33.79 19.39 -23.79
C ALA A 278 35.14 19.79 -23.19
N SER A 279 36.20 19.08 -23.56
CA SER A 279 37.58 19.54 -23.35
C SER A 279 38.07 20.24 -24.62
N ASN A 280 38.98 21.21 -24.47
CA ASN A 280 39.51 22.01 -25.58
C ASN A 280 40.21 21.19 -26.69
N ASP A 281 40.42 19.88 -26.50
CA ASP A 281 41.11 18.99 -27.44
C ASP A 281 40.20 17.91 -28.07
N GLY A 282 38.87 18.07 -28.02
CA GLY A 282 37.92 17.16 -28.68
C GLY A 282 36.96 16.44 -27.71
N VAL A 283 35.92 15.82 -28.29
CA VAL A 283 34.88 15.10 -27.54
C VAL A 283 35.42 13.73 -27.13
N ARG A 284 35.59 13.51 -25.82
CA ARG A 284 35.97 12.18 -25.29
C ARG A 284 34.72 11.34 -25.09
N TYR A 285 34.71 10.14 -25.65
CA TYR A 285 33.63 9.17 -25.45
C TYR A 285 34.09 8.04 -24.53
N ALA A 286 33.25 7.69 -23.55
CA ALA A 286 33.42 6.51 -22.73
C ALA A 286 32.51 5.40 -23.24
N SER A 287 33.10 4.25 -23.61
CA SER A 287 32.37 3.01 -23.87
C SER A 287 32.69 2.02 -22.76
N ALA A 288 31.68 1.64 -21.98
CA ALA A 288 31.82 0.58 -20.98
C ALA A 288 31.36 -0.75 -21.58
N ARG A 289 32.27 -1.73 -21.66
CA ARG A 289 31.94 -3.11 -22.02
C ARG A 289 31.83 -3.94 -20.75
N LEU A 290 30.65 -4.50 -20.50
CA LEU A 290 30.41 -5.42 -19.39
C LEU A 290 30.56 -6.85 -19.89
N LEU A 291 31.65 -7.51 -19.50
CA LEU A 291 31.87 -8.92 -19.80
C LEU A 291 31.48 -9.74 -18.56
N VAL A 292 30.38 -10.47 -18.65
CA VAL A 292 29.94 -11.38 -17.58
C VAL A 292 30.39 -12.80 -17.95
N VAL A 293 31.43 -13.30 -17.28
CA VAL A 293 31.92 -14.67 -17.50
C VAL A 293 31.40 -15.56 -16.37
N SER A 294 30.46 -16.45 -16.71
CA SER A 294 29.98 -17.48 -15.78
C SER A 294 30.68 -18.80 -16.09
N CYS A 295 31.68 -19.18 -15.28
CA CYS A 295 32.35 -20.48 -15.40
C CYS A 295 31.67 -21.49 -14.46
N GLY A 296 31.35 -22.68 -14.98
CA GLY A 296 30.33 -23.60 -14.45
C GLY A 296 30.49 -24.21 -13.05
N LYS A 297 31.40 -23.71 -12.20
CA LYS A 297 31.54 -24.13 -10.79
C LYS A 297 31.99 -23.01 -9.82
N SER A 298 32.06 -21.75 -10.26
CA SER A 298 32.47 -20.63 -9.41
C SER A 298 31.59 -19.40 -9.66
N GLU A 299 31.57 -18.48 -8.68
CA GLU A 299 30.83 -17.22 -8.74
C GLU A 299 31.04 -16.50 -10.08
N PRO A 300 29.99 -15.87 -10.66
CA PRO A 300 30.13 -15.13 -11.90
C PRO A 300 31.14 -14.00 -11.72
N ILE A 301 32.17 -13.97 -12.56
CA ILE A 301 33.13 -12.88 -12.58
C ILE A 301 32.57 -11.80 -13.51
N VAL A 302 32.24 -10.64 -12.93
CA VAL A 302 31.87 -9.45 -13.68
C VAL A 302 33.15 -8.68 -13.97
N VAL A 303 33.60 -8.70 -15.23
CA VAL A 303 34.71 -7.88 -15.69
C VAL A 303 34.11 -6.66 -16.42
N ALA A 304 34.14 -5.51 -15.74
CA ALA A 304 33.85 -4.23 -16.39
C ALA A 304 35.14 -3.73 -17.03
N GLN A 305 35.20 -3.67 -18.36
CA GLN A 305 36.30 -3.04 -19.09
C GLN A 305 35.81 -1.69 -19.62
N MET A 306 36.37 -0.61 -19.08
CA MET A 306 36.09 0.75 -19.50
C MET A 306 37.16 1.17 -20.52
N GLN A 307 36.76 1.42 -21.77
CA GLN A 307 37.65 1.94 -22.80
C GLN A 307 37.29 3.40 -23.09
N TRP A 308 38.29 4.26 -23.02
CA TRP A 308 38.22 5.65 -23.45
C TRP A 308 38.67 5.72 -24.90
N ASN A 309 37.78 6.17 -25.79
CA ASN A 309 38.13 6.40 -27.19
C ASN A 309 38.28 7.91 -27.40
N LEU A 310 39.39 8.28 -28.03
CA LEU A 310 39.65 9.63 -28.55
C LEU A 310 39.33 9.60 -30.04
N GLU A 311 38.41 10.47 -30.49
CA GLU A 311 38.28 10.84 -31.92
C GLU A 311 39.12 12.08 -32.22
#